data_AF-A0A7W4BRH6-F1
#
_entry.id   AF-A0A7W4BRH6-F1
#
_cell.length_a   1.000
_cell.length_b   1.000
_cell.length_c   1.000
_cell.angle_alpha   90.00
_cell.angle_beta   90.00
_cell.angle_gamma   90.00
#
_symmetry.space_group_name_H-M   'P 1'
#
loop_
_entity.id
_entity.type
_entity.pdbx_description
1 polymer ?
#
loop_
_entity_poly.entity_id
_entity_poly.type
_entity_poly.pdbx_seq_one_letter_code
_entity_poly.pdbx_strand_id
1 'polypeptide(L)'
;LRLKYSAKLSHREIARSLNISPGTVANYVKKANELGLNQWPLPDDKQHGTFLNTKIRDFSPRQKRYPTPDWLTINKDLKQHKHLTLQLVFDEMREKV
;
A
#
# COMPACT_ATOMS: atom_id res chain seq x y z
N LEU A 1 -8.65 9.02 -13.11
CA LEU A 1 -8.16 8.96 -14.51
C LEU A 1 -8.99 9.81 -15.45
N ARG A 2 -10.32 9.68 -15.46
CA ARG A 2 -11.24 10.57 -16.19
C ARG A 2 -10.92 12.06 -16.05
N LEU A 3 -10.79 12.57 -14.82
CA LEU A 3 -10.48 13.99 -14.60
C LEU A 3 -9.12 14.44 -15.16
N LYS A 4 -8.13 13.54 -15.22
CA LYS A 4 -6.80 13.84 -15.71
C LYS A 4 -6.73 13.81 -17.25
N TYR A 5 -7.29 12.78 -17.87
CA TYR A 5 -7.15 12.54 -19.31
C TYR A 5 -8.32 13.10 -20.13
N SER A 6 -9.55 13.07 -19.61
CA SER A 6 -10.73 13.64 -20.29
C SER A 6 -10.90 15.13 -20.00
N ALA A 7 -10.72 15.56 -18.75
CA ALA A 7 -10.93 16.95 -18.36
C ALA A 7 -9.62 17.77 -18.24
N LYS A 8 -8.46 17.18 -18.53
CA LYS A 8 -7.12 17.82 -18.55
C LYS A 8 -6.79 18.69 -17.32
N LEU A 9 -7.35 18.38 -16.16
CA LEU A 9 -7.15 19.14 -14.92
C LEU A 9 -5.74 18.92 -14.33
N SER A 10 -5.25 19.93 -13.61
CA SER A 10 -4.02 19.81 -12.83
C SER A 10 -4.21 18.89 -11.63
N HIS A 11 -3.10 18.35 -11.09
CA HIS A 11 -3.18 17.48 -9.91
C HIS A 11 -3.78 18.20 -8.69
N ARG A 12 -3.60 19.52 -8.58
CA ARG A 12 -4.15 20.34 -7.50
C ARG A 12 -5.65 20.52 -7.61
N GLU A 13 -6.18 20.70 -8.81
CA GLU A 13 -7.62 20.83 -9.03
C GLU A 13 -8.34 19.50 -8.81
N ILE A 14 -7.74 18.39 -9.24
CA ILE A 14 -8.25 17.04 -8.97
C ILE A 14 -8.26 16.77 -7.46
N ALA A 15 -7.17 17.13 -6.76
CA ALA A 15 -7.08 17.02 -5.31
C ALA A 15 -8.18 17.82 -4.60
N ARG A 16 -8.44 19.06 -5.04
CA ARG A 16 -9.48 19.92 -4.49
C ARG A 16 -10.89 19.36 -4.74
N SER A 17 -11.14 18.84 -5.95
CA SER A 17 -12.45 18.29 -6.32
C SER A 17 -12.77 16.98 -5.61
N LEU A 18 -11.77 16.13 -5.39
CA LEU A 18 -11.92 14.83 -4.73
C LEU A 18 -11.62 14.86 -3.22
N ASN A 19 -11.26 16.04 -2.68
CA ASN A 19 -10.83 16.23 -1.29
C ASN A 19 -9.74 15.24 -0.84
N ILE A 20 -8.74 15.00 -1.69
CA ILE A 20 -7.59 14.13 -1.41
C ILE A 20 -6.28 14.90 -1.56
N SER A 21 -5.21 14.41 -0.94
CA SER A 21 -3.91 15.07 -1.06
C SER A 21 -3.39 15.06 -2.51
N PRO A 22 -2.71 16.13 -2.98
CA PRO A 22 -2.09 16.15 -4.30
C PRO A 22 -1.05 15.03 -4.50
N GLY A 23 -0.36 14.62 -3.42
CA GLY A 23 0.58 13.49 -3.45
C GLY A 23 -0.12 12.15 -3.71
N THR A 24 -1.32 11.98 -3.13
CA THR A 24 -2.18 10.83 -3.41
C THR A 24 -2.58 10.81 -4.89
N VAL A 25 -3.02 11.95 -5.45
CA VAL A 25 -3.34 12.07 -6.89
C VAL A 25 -2.13 11.67 -7.75
N ALA A 26 -0.94 12.20 -7.45
CA ALA A 26 0.29 11.89 -8.18
C ALA A 26 0.63 10.39 -8.13
N ASN A 27 0.49 9.76 -6.96
CA ASN A 27 0.68 8.32 -6.80
C ASN A 27 -0.31 7.51 -7.65
N TYR A 28 -1.58 7.90 -7.69
CA TYR A 28 -2.57 7.23 -8.53
C TYR A 28 -2.30 7.39 -10.03
N VAL A 29 -1.87 8.58 -10.47
CA VAL A 29 -1.49 8.80 -11.87
C VAL A 29 -0.24 8.00 -12.24
N LYS A 30 0.76 7.96 -11.36
CA LYS A 30 1.96 7.15 -11.56
C LYS A 30 1.62 5.66 -11.67
N LYS A 31 0.80 5.14 -10.75
CA LYS A 31 0.31 3.76 -10.79
C LYS A 31 -0.45 3.47 -12.08
N ALA A 32 -1.32 4.38 -12.51
CA ALA A 32 -2.02 4.21 -13.77
C ALA A 32 -1.06 4.15 -14.97
N ASN A 33 0.01 4.95 -14.96
CA ASN A 33 1.04 4.88 -15.99
C ASN A 33 1.79 3.54 -15.99
N GLU A 34 2.16 3.01 -14.81
CA GLU A 34 2.79 1.69 -14.66
C GLU A 34 1.88 0.54 -15.15
N LEU A 35 0.56 0.74 -15.05
CA LEU A 35 -0.45 -0.19 -15.58
C LEU A 35 -0.74 0.01 -17.08
N GLY A 36 -0.09 0.99 -17.73
CA GLY A 36 -0.35 1.33 -19.13
C GLY A 36 -1.76 1.88 -19.36
N LEU A 37 -2.34 2.53 -18.33
CA LEU A 37 -3.67 3.14 -18.32
C LEU A 37 -3.57 4.65 -18.57
N ASN A 38 -2.91 5.01 -19.68
CA ASN A 38 -2.57 6.39 -20.04
C ASN A 38 -3.67 7.11 -20.81
N GLN A 39 -4.77 6.43 -21.10
CA GLN A 39 -5.86 6.94 -21.92
C GLN A 39 -7.20 6.66 -21.26
N TRP A 40 -8.11 7.62 -21.44
CA TRP A 40 -9.50 7.53 -21.04
C TRP A 40 -10.36 7.89 -22.25
N PRO A 41 -11.37 7.09 -22.62
CA PRO A 41 -11.89 5.90 -21.93
C PRO A 41 -10.95 4.68 -22.03
N LEU A 42 -11.00 3.78 -21.04
CA LEU A 42 -10.18 2.56 -21.09
C LEU A 42 -10.74 1.61 -22.16
N PRO A 43 -9.88 0.93 -22.94
CA PRO A 43 -10.32 -0.14 -23.84
C PRO A 43 -10.95 -1.30 -23.05
N ASP A 44 -11.91 -2.01 -23.67
CA ASP A 44 -12.74 -3.04 -23.02
C ASP A 44 -11.93 -4.18 -22.38
N ASP A 45 -10.79 -4.52 -22.98
CA ASP A 45 -9.82 -5.49 -22.46
C ASP A 45 -9.24 -5.10 -21.09
N LYS A 46 -9.19 -3.79 -20.79
CA LYS A 46 -8.65 -3.22 -19.54
C LYS A 46 -9.75 -2.80 -18.55
N GLN A 47 -11.01 -2.86 -18.95
CA GLN A 47 -12.17 -2.57 -18.11
C GLN A 47 -12.56 -3.78 -17.26
N HIS A 48 -12.19 -4.99 -17.68
CA HIS A 48 -12.46 -6.22 -16.95
C HIS A 48 -11.77 -6.21 -15.59
N GLY A 49 -12.55 -6.39 -14.52
CA GLY A 49 -12.07 -6.38 -13.12
C GLY A 49 -10.95 -7.39 -12.83
N THR A 50 -10.78 -8.40 -13.68
CA THR A 50 -9.67 -9.37 -13.65
C THR A 50 -8.32 -8.71 -13.90
N PHE A 51 -8.21 -7.78 -14.86
CA PHE A 51 -6.95 -7.07 -15.17
C PHE A 51 -6.52 -6.17 -14.01
N LEU A 52 -7.48 -5.48 -13.40
CA LEU A 52 -7.22 -4.67 -12.21
C LEU A 52 -6.85 -5.56 -11.02
N ASN A 53 -7.54 -6.67 -10.78
CA ASN A 53 -7.25 -7.57 -9.66
C ASN A 53 -5.88 -8.27 -9.77
N THR A 54 -5.43 -8.66 -10.96
CA THR A 54 -4.12 -9.29 -11.14
C THR A 54 -2.99 -8.28 -10.96
N LYS A 55 -3.06 -7.14 -11.63
CA LYS A 55 -2.03 -6.10 -11.54
C LYS A 55 -1.99 -5.36 -10.20
N ILE A 56 -3.12 -5.22 -9.50
CA ILE A 56 -3.15 -4.60 -8.16
C ILE A 56 -2.57 -5.58 -7.12
N ARG A 57 -2.72 -6.89 -7.29
CA ARG A 57 -2.11 -7.91 -6.42
C ARG A 57 -0.58 -7.92 -6.47
N ASP A 58 0.02 -7.54 -7.60
CA ASP A 58 1.48 -7.44 -7.75
C ASP A 58 2.09 -6.28 -6.93
N PHE A 59 1.26 -5.33 -6.45
CA PHE A 59 1.70 -4.36 -5.44
C PHE A 59 1.77 -5.08 -4.09
N SER A 60 2.82 -5.89 -3.96
CA SER A 60 3.18 -6.61 -2.77
C SER A 60 3.11 -5.66 -1.56
N PRO A 61 2.49 -6.06 -0.44
CA PRO A 61 2.60 -5.31 0.79
C PRO A 61 4.07 -5.12 1.07
N ARG A 62 4.48 -3.88 1.43
CA ARG A 62 5.87 -3.54 1.78
C ARG A 62 6.50 -4.73 2.50
N GLN A 63 7.58 -5.27 1.91
CA GLN A 63 8.32 -6.38 2.49
C GLN A 63 8.52 -6.07 3.97
N LYS A 64 7.93 -6.90 4.83
CA LYS A 64 8.02 -6.71 6.27
C LYS A 64 9.49 -6.83 6.61
N ARG A 65 10.10 -5.72 7.03
CA ARG A 65 11.53 -5.64 7.35
C ARG A 65 11.92 -6.62 8.47
N TYR A 66 10.96 -7.07 9.26
CA TYR A 66 11.14 -8.02 10.34
C TYR A 66 10.24 -9.24 10.14
N PRO A 67 10.72 -10.44 10.50
CA PRO A 67 9.87 -11.63 10.51
C PRO A 67 8.67 -11.40 11.42
N THR A 68 7.54 -12.06 11.11
CA THR A 68 6.36 -11.97 11.99
C THR A 68 6.67 -12.80 13.24
N PRO A 69 6.69 -12.21 14.45
CA PRO A 69 6.95 -12.96 15.67
C PRO A 69 5.84 -13.98 15.95
N ASP A 70 6.18 -15.06 16.65
CA ASP A 70 5.19 -15.91 17.27
C ASP A 70 4.58 -15.22 18.50
N TRP A 71 3.45 -14.54 18.28
CA TRP A 71 2.70 -13.84 19.32
C TRP A 71 2.23 -14.76 20.44
N LEU A 72 2.07 -16.05 20.19
CA LEU A 72 1.57 -16.98 21.20
C LEU A 72 2.62 -17.28 22.26
N THR A 73 3.88 -17.39 21.85
CA THR A 73 5.03 -17.58 22.74
C THR A 73 5.33 -16.28 23.51
N ILE A 74 5.39 -15.13 22.81
CA ILE A 74 5.63 -13.82 23.46
C ILE A 74 4.59 -13.51 24.53
N ASN A 75 3.31 -13.80 24.27
CA ASN A 75 2.26 -13.59 25.26
C ASN A 75 2.34 -14.51 26.48
N LYS A 76 2.91 -15.72 26.34
CA LYS A 76 3.17 -16.61 27.48
C LYS A 76 4.33 -16.07 28.31
N ASP A 77 5.42 -15.68 27.66
CA ASP A 77 6.63 -15.18 28.32
C ASP A 77 6.34 -13.88 29.08
N LEU A 78 5.56 -12.96 28.50
CA LEU A 78 5.12 -11.72 29.18
C LEU A 78 4.25 -11.99 30.42
N LYS A 79 3.48 -13.07 30.43
CA LYS A 79 2.65 -13.45 31.59
C LYS A 79 3.46 -14.17 32.66
N GLN A 80 4.52 -14.90 32.27
CA GLN A 80 5.37 -15.65 33.19
C GLN A 80 6.44 -14.77 33.84
N HIS A 81 6.96 -13.79 33.12
CA HIS A 81 8.06 -12.94 33.57
C HIS A 81 7.59 -11.51 33.82
N LYS A 82 7.48 -11.10 35.09
CA LYS A 82 7.04 -9.75 35.50
C LYS A 82 7.93 -8.61 34.97
N HIS A 83 9.19 -8.90 34.64
CA HIS A 83 10.17 -7.92 34.14
C HIS A 83 10.40 -8.00 32.64
N LEU A 84 9.74 -8.94 31.93
CA LEU A 84 9.86 -9.03 30.48
C LEU A 84 9.01 -7.93 29.85
N THR A 85 9.60 -7.18 28.94
CA THR A 85 8.91 -6.11 28.21
C THR A 85 8.91 -6.42 26.72
N LEU A 86 7.87 -5.96 26.02
CA LEU A 86 7.81 -6.06 24.56
C LEU A 86 9.01 -5.41 23.87
N GLN A 87 9.60 -4.39 24.51
CA GLN A 87 10.82 -3.74 24.02
C GLN A 87 12.02 -4.71 24.06
N LEU A 88 12.22 -5.42 25.17
CA LEU A 88 13.29 -6.41 25.30
C LEU A 88 13.15 -7.54 24.27
N VAL A 89 11.93 -8.08 24.11
CA VAL A 89 11.63 -9.11 23.09
C VAL A 89 11.93 -8.60 21.68
N PHE A 90 11.61 -7.34 21.40
CA PHE A 90 11.88 -6.73 20.10
C PHE A 90 13.38 -6.54 19.85
N ASP A 91 14.16 -6.15 20.86
CA ASP A 91 15.61 -6.01 20.75
C ASP A 91 16.28 -7.37 20.50
N GLU A 92 15.87 -8.44 21.20
CA GLU A 92 16.34 -9.80 20.94
C GLU A 92 16.01 -10.29 19.53
N MET A 93 14.82 -9.96 19.01
CA MET A 93 14.44 -10.30 17.64
C MET A 93 15.26 -9.53 16.61
N ARG A 94 15.68 -8.30 16.91
CA ARG A 94 16.54 -7.50 16.02
C ARG A 94 17.97 -8.02 15.98
N GLU A 95 18.48 -8.56 17.08
CA GLU A 95 19.83 -9.13 17.15
C GLU A 95 19.93 -10.50 16.44
N LYS A 96 18.82 -11.24 16.37
CA LYS A 96 18.73 -12.52 15.66
C LYS A 96 18.51 -12.40 14.14
N VAL A 97 18.30 -11.20 13.61
CA VAL A 97 18.13 -10.90 12.17
C VAL A 97 19.43 -10.36 11.60
#